data_AF-A0A940HSD8-F1
#
_entry.id   AF-A0A940HSD8-F1
#
_cell.length_a   1.000
_cell.length_b   1.000
_cell.length_c   1.000
_cell.angle_alpha   90.00
_cell.angle_beta   90.00
_cell.angle_gamma   90.00
#
_symmetry.space_group_name_H-M   'P 1'
#
loop_
_entity.id
_entity.type
_entity.pdbx_description
1 polymer ?
#
loop_
_entity_poly.entity_id
_entity_poly.type
_entity_poly.pdbx_seq_one_letter_code
_entity_poly.pdbx_strand_id
1 'polypeptide(L)'
;DPAFNIDIIEKGSWGNTVEEAAGKYVIQTAEGSNELRIVCALLEKCIPAALPVAVASLINSINNLAATSDDVVQLMEVIPPLVSVTRYGNVRNTDAKMVMQIVDSMITRICISLPATCVSVDEDAAEHLLELFRKMTEAVNLLQDPALTKQWQQTLDLISGSSSTAPVIAGYATRLLSDFKLFQGDELLNRFYRSMSVSLPPATAAAWLEGFLKGSGTILLLDNALWSVVNNWLEHLPDEVFMQVLPLLRRTFAHFSQPERKKLGEKAKHGDTGIKAKRTANGIDTSRAVQGIPIVMKLFNYPIQTQG
;
A
#
# COMPACT_ATOMS: atom_id res chain seq x y z
N ASP A 1 -32.31 10.08 -38.63
CA ASP A 1 -31.40 11.24 -38.55
C ASP A 1 -30.31 11.06 -39.60
N PRO A 2 -30.19 11.96 -40.60
CA PRO A 2 -29.19 11.84 -41.68
C PRO A 2 -27.74 11.77 -41.19
N ALA A 3 -27.44 12.32 -40.01
CA ALA A 3 -26.09 12.29 -39.43
C ALA A 3 -25.62 10.85 -39.15
N PHE A 4 -26.51 9.97 -38.67
CA PHE A 4 -26.19 8.56 -38.42
C PHE A 4 -25.83 7.77 -39.69
N ASN A 5 -26.41 8.12 -40.84
CA ASN A 5 -26.09 7.44 -42.09
C ASN A 5 -24.68 7.82 -42.60
N ILE A 6 -24.25 9.07 -42.36
CA ILE A 6 -22.89 9.53 -42.72
C ILE A 6 -21.87 8.87 -41.79
N ASP A 7 -22.13 8.85 -40.48
CA ASP A 7 -21.26 8.15 -39.51
C ASP A 7 -21.11 6.66 -39.84
N ILE A 8 -22.19 5.98 -40.23
CA ILE A 8 -22.12 4.56 -40.64
C ILE A 8 -21.25 4.37 -41.88
N ILE A 9 -21.33 5.28 -42.87
CA ILE A 9 -20.52 5.20 -44.10
C ILE A 9 -19.05 5.45 -43.78
N GLU A 10 -18.72 6.46 -42.96
CA GLU A 10 -17.34 6.72 -42.54
C GLU A 10 -16.78 5.55 -41.71
N LYS A 11 -17.60 4.92 -40.86
CA LYS A 11 -17.18 3.77 -40.07
C LYS A 11 -17.12 2.46 -40.88
N GLY A 12 -17.70 2.42 -42.08
CA GLY A 12 -17.61 1.29 -43.02
C GLY A 12 -16.19 0.96 -43.46
N SER A 13 -15.24 1.91 -43.36
CA SER A 13 -13.81 1.64 -43.63
C SER A 13 -13.19 0.62 -42.67
N TRP A 14 -13.77 0.43 -41.48
CA TRP A 14 -13.23 -0.44 -40.44
C TRP A 14 -13.65 -1.91 -40.60
N GLY A 15 -14.72 -2.21 -41.33
CA GLY A 15 -15.15 -3.58 -41.54
C GLY A 15 -16.58 -3.70 -42.04
N ASN A 16 -16.94 -4.91 -42.48
CA ASN A 16 -18.27 -5.20 -43.04
C ASN A 16 -19.26 -5.66 -41.96
N THR A 17 -18.80 -5.88 -40.73
CA THR A 17 -19.65 -6.18 -39.57
C THR A 17 -19.31 -5.25 -38.40
N VAL A 18 -20.23 -5.09 -37.45
CA VAL A 18 -20.01 -4.28 -36.24
C VAL A 18 -18.85 -4.83 -35.42
N GLU A 19 -18.74 -6.15 -35.31
CA GLU A 19 -17.63 -6.82 -34.60
C GLU A 19 -16.27 -6.51 -35.25
N GLU A 20 -16.18 -6.64 -36.58
CA GLU A 20 -14.94 -6.37 -37.32
C GLU A 20 -14.55 -4.89 -37.24
N ALA A 21 -15.52 -4.00 -37.44
CA ALA A 21 -15.30 -2.56 -37.40
C ALA A 21 -14.85 -2.10 -36.00
N ALA A 22 -15.52 -2.57 -34.94
CA ALA A 22 -15.14 -2.28 -33.56
C ALA A 22 -13.76 -2.86 -33.24
N GLY A 23 -13.47 -4.10 -33.66
CA GLY A 23 -12.19 -4.74 -33.46
C GLY A 23 -11.03 -3.96 -34.10
N LYS A 24 -11.13 -3.58 -35.38
CA LYS A 24 -10.08 -2.81 -36.06
C LYS A 24 -9.92 -1.41 -35.47
N TYR A 25 -11.02 -0.74 -35.11
CA TYR A 25 -10.96 0.57 -34.49
C TYR A 25 -10.20 0.53 -33.16
N VAL A 26 -10.48 -0.48 -32.32
CA VAL A 26 -9.75 -0.67 -31.06
C VAL A 26 -8.27 -0.93 -31.31
N ILE A 27 -7.94 -1.82 -32.25
CA ILE A 27 -6.54 -2.15 -32.57
C ILE A 27 -5.80 -0.89 -33.04
N GLN A 28 -6.38 -0.12 -33.96
CA GLN A 28 -5.77 1.14 -34.41
C GLN A 28 -5.59 2.13 -33.25
N THR A 29 -6.58 2.24 -32.37
CA THR A 29 -6.51 3.15 -31.21
C THR A 29 -5.37 2.75 -30.27
N ALA A 30 -5.18 1.44 -30.06
CA ALA A 30 -4.09 0.92 -29.26
C ALA A 30 -2.72 1.13 -29.93
N GLU A 31 -2.59 0.91 -31.24
CA GLU A 31 -1.36 1.15 -32.00
C GLU A 31 -0.95 2.63 -32.02
N GLY A 32 -1.92 3.54 -31.94
CA GLY A 32 -1.69 4.99 -31.82
C GLY A 32 -1.30 5.45 -30.42
N SER A 33 -1.30 4.56 -29.42
CA SER A 33 -1.07 4.89 -28.01
C SER A 33 0.15 4.18 -27.45
N ASN A 34 1.07 4.95 -26.85
CA ASN A 34 2.20 4.42 -26.08
C ASN A 34 1.91 4.33 -24.58
N GLU A 35 0.66 4.56 -24.16
CA GLU A 35 0.28 4.55 -22.75
C GLU A 35 -0.35 3.22 -22.35
N LEU A 36 0.31 2.53 -21.43
CA LEU A 36 -0.15 1.24 -20.89
C LEU A 36 -1.57 1.31 -20.30
N ARG A 37 -1.91 2.44 -19.65
CA ARG A 37 -3.23 2.68 -19.06
C ARG A 37 -4.34 2.65 -20.11
N ILE A 38 -4.12 3.29 -21.27
CA ILE A 38 -5.08 3.34 -22.37
C ILE A 38 -5.31 1.94 -22.93
N VAL A 39 -4.24 1.18 -23.19
CA VAL A 39 -4.34 -0.16 -23.77
C VAL A 39 -5.04 -1.13 -22.81
N CYS A 40 -4.77 -1.07 -21.50
CA CYS A 40 -5.49 -1.86 -20.50
C CYS A 40 -6.97 -1.48 -20.40
N ALA A 41 -7.31 -0.18 -20.45
CA ALA A 41 -8.71 0.26 -20.44
C ALA A 41 -9.48 -0.20 -21.69
N LEU A 42 -8.81 -0.30 -22.84
CA LEU A 42 -9.39 -0.90 -24.05
C LEU A 42 -9.62 -2.40 -23.84
N LEU A 43 -8.67 -3.12 -23.23
CA LEU A 43 -8.79 -4.56 -22.97
C LEU A 43 -10.01 -4.87 -22.09
N GLU A 44 -10.22 -4.09 -21.02
CA GLU A 44 -11.40 -4.24 -20.15
C GLU A 44 -12.73 -4.06 -20.89
N LYS A 45 -12.77 -3.17 -21.89
CA LYS A 45 -13.97 -2.94 -22.71
C LYS A 45 -14.18 -4.03 -23.76
N CYS A 46 -13.11 -4.61 -24.30
CA CYS A 46 -13.17 -5.61 -25.36
C CYS A 46 -13.73 -6.96 -24.92
N ILE A 47 -13.51 -7.34 -23.66
CA ILE A 47 -13.96 -8.63 -23.12
C ILE A 47 -15.49 -8.73 -23.06
N PRO A 48 -16.23 -7.82 -22.40
CA PRO A 48 -17.69 -7.87 -22.40
C PRO A 48 -18.28 -7.59 -23.80
N ALA A 49 -17.53 -6.90 -24.67
CA ALA A 49 -17.92 -6.66 -26.06
C ALA A 49 -17.68 -7.86 -27.00
N ALA A 50 -17.11 -8.97 -26.50
CA ALA A 50 -16.82 -10.18 -27.26
C ALA A 50 -15.98 -9.91 -28.52
N LEU A 51 -14.88 -9.15 -28.39
CA LEU A 51 -13.96 -8.81 -29.49
C LEU A 51 -12.63 -9.60 -29.42
N PRO A 52 -12.60 -10.91 -29.69
CA PRO A 52 -11.45 -11.78 -29.40
C PRO A 52 -10.18 -11.41 -30.19
N VAL A 53 -10.31 -10.90 -31.42
CA VAL A 53 -9.16 -10.47 -32.23
C VAL A 53 -8.49 -9.24 -31.62
N ALA A 54 -9.29 -8.27 -31.16
CA ALA A 54 -8.76 -7.10 -30.46
C ALA A 54 -8.13 -7.48 -29.13
N VAL A 55 -8.76 -8.37 -28.35
CA VAL A 55 -8.21 -8.87 -27.07
C VAL A 55 -6.81 -9.45 -27.27
N ALA A 56 -6.60 -10.33 -28.25
CA ALA A 56 -5.29 -10.92 -28.52
C ALA A 56 -4.23 -9.86 -28.89
N SER A 57 -4.59 -8.88 -29.72
CA SER A 57 -3.68 -7.78 -30.10
C SER A 57 -3.32 -6.89 -28.91
N LEU A 58 -4.31 -6.57 -28.06
CA LEU A 58 -4.12 -5.74 -26.87
C LEU A 58 -3.22 -6.44 -25.83
N ILE A 59 -3.39 -7.75 -25.61
CA ILE A 59 -2.52 -8.52 -24.69
C ILE A 59 -1.06 -8.43 -25.14
N ASN A 60 -0.79 -8.60 -26.44
CA ASN A 60 0.58 -8.45 -26.97
C ASN A 60 1.12 -7.03 -26.81
N SER A 61 0.28 -6.02 -27.06
CA SER A 61 0.64 -4.61 -26.90
C SER A 61 0.96 -4.27 -25.44
N ILE A 62 0.15 -4.76 -24.50
CA ILE A 62 0.36 -4.63 -23.05
C ILE A 62 1.68 -5.31 -22.65
N ASN A 63 1.95 -6.52 -23.12
CA ASN A 63 3.20 -7.21 -22.82
C ASN A 63 4.44 -6.39 -23.26
N ASN A 64 4.40 -5.83 -24.48
CA ASN A 64 5.49 -5.03 -25.02
C ASN A 64 5.68 -3.72 -24.24
N LEU A 65 4.60 -2.98 -23.97
CA LEU A 65 4.65 -1.74 -23.20
C LEU A 65 5.08 -1.97 -21.75
N ALA A 66 4.61 -3.07 -21.14
CA ALA A 66 5.01 -3.46 -19.80
C ALA A 66 6.50 -3.81 -19.73
N ALA A 67 7.04 -4.47 -20.76
CA ALA A 67 8.44 -4.86 -20.82
C ALA A 67 9.41 -3.66 -20.76
N THR A 68 8.99 -2.48 -21.23
CA THR A 68 9.83 -1.27 -21.31
C THR A 68 9.44 -0.17 -20.32
N SER A 69 8.41 -0.35 -19.50
CA SER A 69 7.97 0.66 -18.53
C SER A 69 8.80 0.60 -17.24
N ASP A 70 9.39 1.74 -16.89
CA ASP A 70 10.09 1.98 -15.63
C ASP A 70 9.20 2.73 -14.60
N ASP A 71 7.99 3.15 -15.00
CA ASP A 71 7.07 3.89 -14.14
C ASP A 71 6.24 2.94 -13.27
N VAL A 72 6.67 2.75 -12.02
CA VAL A 72 5.99 1.88 -11.06
C VAL A 72 4.54 2.30 -10.80
N VAL A 73 4.22 3.59 -10.84
CA VAL A 73 2.87 4.11 -10.59
C VAL A 73 1.97 3.69 -11.75
N GLN A 74 2.45 3.82 -12.99
CA GLN A 74 1.75 3.33 -14.17
C GLN A 74 1.52 1.81 -14.10
N LEU A 75 2.52 1.03 -13.67
CA LEU A 75 2.37 -0.41 -13.50
C LEU A 75 1.31 -0.76 -12.44
N MET A 76 1.35 -0.13 -11.26
CA MET A 76 0.37 -0.36 -10.20
C MET A 76 -1.06 -0.03 -10.61
N GLU A 77 -1.25 0.99 -11.44
CA GLU A 77 -2.58 1.38 -11.93
C GLU A 77 -3.22 0.35 -12.86
N VAL A 78 -2.42 -0.43 -13.58
CA VAL A 78 -2.93 -1.40 -14.55
C VAL A 78 -3.03 -2.84 -14.03
N ILE A 79 -2.50 -3.13 -12.84
CA ILE A 79 -2.65 -4.46 -12.24
C ILE A 79 -4.12 -4.81 -11.91
N PRO A 80 -4.89 -3.99 -11.17
CA PRO A 80 -6.28 -4.32 -10.83
C PRO A 80 -7.17 -4.68 -12.04
N PRO A 81 -7.16 -3.89 -13.15
CA PRO A 81 -7.95 -4.24 -14.32
C PRO A 81 -7.49 -5.57 -14.96
N LEU A 82 -6.17 -5.81 -15.07
CA LEU A 82 -5.64 -7.07 -15.61
C LEU A 82 -5.99 -8.30 -14.76
N VAL A 83 -5.98 -8.19 -13.44
CA VAL A 83 -6.41 -9.28 -12.56
C VAL A 83 -7.92 -9.53 -12.66
N SER A 84 -8.71 -8.48 -12.86
CA SER A 84 -10.15 -8.63 -13.10
C SER A 84 -10.41 -9.40 -14.41
N VAL A 85 -9.63 -9.13 -15.45
CA VAL A 85 -9.67 -9.85 -16.72
C VAL A 85 -9.38 -11.35 -16.56
N THR A 86 -8.36 -11.73 -15.78
CA THR A 86 -8.03 -13.16 -15.59
C THR A 86 -9.11 -13.92 -14.82
N ARG A 87 -9.79 -13.26 -13.88
CA ARG A 87 -10.77 -13.91 -13.00
C ARG A 87 -12.19 -13.93 -13.56
N TYR A 88 -12.57 -12.89 -14.29
CA TYR A 88 -13.95 -12.68 -14.73
C TYR A 88 -14.12 -12.61 -16.25
N GLY A 89 -13.03 -12.55 -17.01
CA GLY A 89 -13.10 -12.47 -18.46
C GLY A 89 -13.42 -13.83 -19.08
N ASN A 90 -14.30 -13.83 -20.09
CA ASN A 90 -14.48 -14.96 -20.99
C ASN A 90 -13.32 -15.03 -22.01
N VAL A 91 -12.09 -15.00 -21.50
CA VAL A 91 -10.85 -15.12 -22.27
C VAL A 91 -10.53 -16.59 -22.48
N ARG A 92 -9.99 -16.94 -23.65
CA ARG A 92 -9.57 -18.31 -23.90
C ARG A 92 -8.48 -18.70 -22.88
N ASN A 93 -8.38 -20.00 -22.58
CA ASN A 93 -7.44 -20.49 -21.57
C ASN A 93 -5.96 -20.10 -21.87
N THR A 94 -5.59 -20.03 -23.15
CA THR A 94 -4.25 -19.57 -23.58
C THR A 94 -4.02 -18.08 -23.28
N ASP A 95 -5.02 -17.24 -23.52
CA ASP A 95 -4.93 -15.79 -23.30
C ASP A 95 -4.84 -15.49 -21.79
N ALA A 96 -5.61 -16.21 -20.97
CA ALA A 96 -5.55 -16.08 -19.51
C ALA A 96 -4.15 -16.41 -18.95
N LYS A 97 -3.47 -17.43 -19.50
CA LYS A 97 -2.09 -17.76 -19.12
C LYS A 97 -1.11 -16.65 -19.50
N MET A 98 -1.24 -16.07 -20.70
CA MET A 98 -0.39 -14.94 -21.12
C MET A 98 -0.60 -13.72 -20.22
N VAL A 99 -1.85 -13.36 -19.93
CA VAL A 99 -2.13 -12.24 -19.01
C VAL A 99 -1.55 -12.51 -17.62
N MET A 100 -1.65 -13.73 -17.11
CA MET A 100 -1.05 -14.09 -15.82
C MET A 100 0.47 -13.93 -15.81
N GLN A 101 1.17 -14.32 -16.89
CA GLN A 101 2.62 -14.11 -17.01
C GLN A 101 3.00 -12.61 -17.03
N ILE A 102 2.19 -11.78 -17.69
CA ILE A 102 2.38 -10.33 -17.71
C ILE A 102 2.19 -9.76 -16.30
N VAL A 103 1.12 -10.15 -15.61
CA VAL A 103 0.81 -9.72 -14.24
C VAL A 103 1.92 -10.12 -13.27
N ASP A 104 2.41 -11.36 -13.33
CA ASP A 104 3.52 -11.86 -12.51
C ASP A 104 4.80 -11.02 -12.71
N SER A 105 5.16 -10.77 -13.98
CA SER A 105 6.33 -9.95 -14.33
C SER A 105 6.19 -8.49 -13.86
N MET A 106 5.00 -7.91 -13.98
CA MET A 106 4.72 -6.55 -13.51
C MET A 106 4.76 -6.45 -11.99
N ILE A 107 4.10 -7.36 -11.26
CA ILE A 107 4.11 -7.38 -9.79
C ILE A 107 5.55 -7.52 -9.28
N THR A 108 6.35 -8.37 -9.92
CA THR A 108 7.77 -8.51 -9.56
C THR A 108 8.53 -7.20 -9.70
N ARG A 109 8.35 -6.48 -10.81
CA ARG A 109 9.00 -5.17 -11.03
C ARG A 109 8.50 -4.08 -10.10
N ILE A 110 7.20 -4.07 -9.80
CA ILE A 110 6.60 -3.19 -8.79
C ILE A 110 7.27 -3.45 -7.43
N CYS A 111 7.35 -4.69 -7.00
CA CYS A 111 7.95 -5.05 -5.70
C CYS A 111 9.42 -4.62 -5.58
N ILE A 112 10.17 -4.67 -6.68
CA ILE A 112 11.58 -4.21 -6.73
C ILE A 112 11.68 -2.69 -6.64
N SER A 113 10.81 -1.95 -7.33
CA SER A 113 10.97 -0.49 -7.54
C SER A 113 10.19 0.37 -6.56
N LEU A 114 9.10 -0.16 -6.00
CA LEU A 114 8.18 0.57 -5.13
C LEU A 114 8.84 1.14 -3.87
N PRO A 115 9.74 0.43 -3.15
CA PRO A 115 10.36 0.98 -1.95
C PRO A 115 11.09 2.31 -2.19
N ALA A 116 11.78 2.46 -3.33
CA ALA A 116 12.46 3.69 -3.69
C ALA A 116 11.49 4.82 -4.03
N THR A 117 10.30 4.48 -4.57
CA THR A 117 9.25 5.44 -4.92
C THR A 117 8.54 6.02 -3.70
N CYS A 118 8.61 5.35 -2.55
CA CYS A 118 8.01 5.82 -1.30
C CYS A 118 8.90 6.79 -0.49
N VAL A 119 10.07 7.15 -1.00
CA VAL A 119 11.03 8.05 -0.34
C VAL A 119 10.79 9.49 -0.78
N SER A 120 10.77 10.42 0.18
CA SER A 120 10.69 11.87 -0.08
C SER A 120 9.50 12.30 -0.97
N VAL A 121 8.33 11.66 -0.79
CA VAL A 121 7.11 12.03 -1.50
C VAL A 121 6.40 13.20 -0.81
N ASP A 122 5.77 14.06 -1.61
CA ASP A 122 4.85 15.09 -1.11
C ASP A 122 3.50 14.48 -0.70
N GLU A 123 2.62 15.32 -0.16
CA GLU A 123 1.32 14.89 0.38
C GLU A 123 0.39 14.32 -0.70
N ASP A 124 0.28 14.98 -1.86
CA ASP A 124 -0.60 14.56 -2.97
C ASP A 124 -0.13 13.23 -3.56
N ALA A 125 1.19 13.08 -3.77
CA ALA A 125 1.80 11.85 -4.24
C ALA A 125 1.64 10.71 -3.22
N ALA A 126 1.78 11.00 -1.92
CA ALA A 126 1.54 10.01 -0.88
C ALA A 126 0.08 9.55 -0.86
N GLU A 127 -0.89 10.46 -1.00
CA GLU A 127 -2.31 10.08 -1.06
C GLU A 127 -2.62 9.18 -2.26
N HIS A 128 -2.08 9.49 -3.44
CA HIS A 128 -2.22 8.64 -4.63
C HIS A 128 -1.60 7.26 -4.41
N LEU A 129 -0.38 7.20 -3.88
CA LEU A 129 0.29 5.93 -3.58
C LEU A 129 -0.50 5.09 -2.58
N LEU A 130 -1.08 5.68 -1.54
CA LEU A 130 -1.89 4.95 -0.56
C LEU A 130 -3.09 4.27 -1.21
N GLU A 131 -3.75 4.92 -2.17
CA GLU A 131 -4.84 4.30 -2.93
C GLU A 131 -4.34 3.16 -3.83
N LEU A 132 -3.15 3.31 -4.43
CA LEU A 132 -2.53 2.25 -5.21
C LEU A 132 -2.12 1.05 -4.34
N PHE A 133 -1.63 1.26 -3.11
CA PHE A 133 -1.33 0.17 -2.18
C PHE A 133 -2.58 -0.64 -1.83
N ARG A 134 -3.71 0.05 -1.63
CA ARG A 134 -5.01 -0.59 -1.37
C ARG A 134 -5.42 -1.48 -2.55
N LYS A 135 -5.47 -0.89 -3.76
CA LYS A 135 -5.84 -1.61 -4.99
C LYS A 135 -4.90 -2.77 -5.31
N MET A 136 -3.59 -2.57 -5.13
CA MET A 136 -2.60 -3.63 -5.31
C MET A 136 -2.79 -4.78 -4.32
N THR A 137 -3.03 -4.46 -3.04
CA THR A 137 -3.30 -5.49 -2.03
C THR A 137 -4.56 -6.29 -2.35
N GLU A 138 -5.63 -5.62 -2.79
CA GLU A 138 -6.85 -6.27 -3.28
C GLU A 138 -6.57 -7.18 -4.48
N ALA A 139 -5.83 -6.70 -5.48
CA ALA A 139 -5.48 -7.47 -6.67
C ALA A 139 -4.60 -8.68 -6.36
N VAL A 140 -3.58 -8.54 -5.51
CA VAL A 140 -2.72 -9.65 -5.07
C VAL A 140 -3.54 -10.72 -4.33
N ASN A 141 -4.44 -10.29 -3.42
CA ASN A 141 -5.34 -11.22 -2.74
C ASN A 141 -6.30 -11.90 -3.71
N LEU A 142 -6.75 -11.20 -4.75
CA LEU A 142 -7.68 -11.73 -5.74
C LEU A 142 -7.08 -12.86 -6.57
N LEU A 143 -5.77 -12.79 -6.83
CA LEU A 143 -5.01 -13.81 -7.57
C LEU A 143 -4.89 -15.15 -6.83
N GLN A 144 -4.96 -15.14 -5.49
CA GLN A 144 -4.80 -16.34 -4.65
C GLN A 144 -3.48 -17.08 -4.91
N ASP A 145 -2.42 -16.35 -5.28
CA ASP A 145 -1.08 -16.89 -5.50
C ASP A 145 -0.21 -16.64 -4.25
N PRO A 146 0.22 -17.70 -3.53
CA PRO A 146 1.02 -17.56 -2.32
C PRO A 146 2.40 -16.92 -2.55
N ALA A 147 3.02 -17.13 -3.72
CA ALA A 147 4.34 -16.58 -4.02
C ALA A 147 4.26 -15.07 -4.24
N LEU A 148 3.30 -14.61 -5.05
CA LEU A 148 3.04 -13.19 -5.27
C LEU A 148 2.59 -12.49 -3.98
N THR A 149 1.73 -13.15 -3.19
CA THR A 149 1.31 -12.63 -1.89
C THR A 149 2.50 -12.42 -0.95
N LYS A 150 3.40 -13.40 -0.88
CA LYS A 150 4.62 -13.30 -0.06
C LYS A 150 5.54 -12.18 -0.55
N GLN A 151 5.72 -12.04 -1.86
CA GLN A 151 6.56 -10.99 -2.44
C GLN A 151 6.02 -9.59 -2.13
N TRP A 152 4.70 -9.41 -2.23
CA TRP A 152 4.03 -8.17 -1.85
C TRP A 152 4.20 -7.87 -0.35
N GLN A 153 3.99 -8.86 0.51
CA GLN A 153 4.20 -8.74 1.96
C GLN A 153 5.64 -8.35 2.32
N GLN A 154 6.63 -8.95 1.67
CA GLN A 154 8.05 -8.59 1.87
C GLN A 154 8.33 -7.14 1.45
N THR A 155 7.73 -6.69 0.35
CA THR A 155 7.84 -5.31 -0.11
C THR A 155 7.24 -4.34 0.90
N LEU A 156 6.06 -4.65 1.44
CA LEU A 156 5.43 -3.87 2.49
C LEU A 156 6.29 -3.80 3.77
N ASP A 157 6.92 -4.90 4.17
CA ASP A 157 7.80 -4.91 5.36
C ASP A 157 9.01 -3.99 5.17
N LEU A 158 9.67 -4.05 4.00
CA LEU A 158 10.76 -3.14 3.64
C LEU A 158 10.32 -1.67 3.74
N ILE A 159 9.15 -1.34 3.17
CA ILE A 159 8.59 0.01 3.17
C ILE A 159 8.26 0.46 4.61
N SER A 160 7.65 -0.43 5.41
CA SER A 160 7.26 -0.14 6.80
C SER A 160 8.44 0.03 7.75
N GLY A 161 9.57 -0.62 7.47
CA GLY A 161 10.76 -0.64 8.32
C GLY A 161 11.80 0.43 8.02
N SER A 162 11.74 1.03 6.82
CA SER A 162 12.69 2.03 6.35
C SER A 162 12.42 3.41 6.96
N SER A 163 13.47 4.05 7.49
CA SER A 163 13.40 5.41 8.04
C SER A 163 13.28 6.50 6.97
N SER A 164 13.55 6.17 5.70
CA SER A 164 13.49 7.12 4.59
C SER A 164 12.11 7.14 3.92
N THR A 165 11.26 6.16 4.21
CA THR A 165 9.88 6.11 3.70
C THR A 165 9.07 7.26 4.28
N ALA A 166 8.20 7.88 3.47
CA ALA A 166 7.26 8.87 3.96
C ALA A 166 6.41 8.28 5.12
N PRO A 167 6.28 8.98 6.27
CA PRO A 167 5.71 8.39 7.48
C PRO A 167 4.30 7.83 7.28
N VAL A 168 3.44 8.54 6.53
CA VAL A 168 2.07 8.10 6.22
C VAL A 168 2.04 6.79 5.43
N ILE A 169 2.99 6.58 4.50
CA ILE A 169 3.10 5.34 3.74
C ILE A 169 3.61 4.22 4.65
N ALA A 170 4.62 4.48 5.49
CA ALA A 170 5.14 3.50 6.43
C ALA A 170 4.06 3.04 7.43
N GLY A 171 3.22 3.96 7.90
CA GLY A 171 2.07 3.66 8.76
C GLY A 171 1.06 2.76 8.06
N TYR A 172 0.70 3.10 6.81
CA TYR A 172 -0.26 2.30 6.04
C TYR A 172 0.30 0.92 5.66
N ALA A 173 1.57 0.81 5.29
CA ALA A 173 2.22 -0.47 5.06
C ALA A 173 2.20 -1.36 6.33
N THR A 174 2.45 -0.77 7.51
CA THR A 174 2.33 -1.47 8.80
C THR A 174 0.89 -1.95 9.04
N ARG A 175 -0.11 -1.13 8.69
CA ARG A 175 -1.53 -1.49 8.77
C ARG A 175 -1.87 -2.70 7.90
N LEU A 176 -1.43 -2.69 6.64
CA LEU A 176 -1.64 -3.81 5.71
C LEU A 176 -1.00 -5.10 6.21
N LEU A 177 0.23 -5.04 6.75
CA LEU A 177 0.91 -6.19 7.34
C LEU A 177 0.17 -6.74 8.58
N SER A 178 -0.43 -5.85 9.38
CA SER A 178 -1.29 -6.26 10.49
C SER A 178 -2.58 -6.93 10.00
N ASP A 179 -3.18 -6.45 8.91
CA ASP A 179 -4.36 -7.06 8.30
C ASP A 179 -4.05 -8.44 7.71
N PHE A 180 -2.85 -8.61 7.13
CA PHE A 180 -2.27 -9.91 6.75
C PHE A 180 -1.93 -10.83 7.93
N LYS A 181 -2.08 -10.36 9.18
CA LYS A 181 -1.72 -11.07 10.41
C LYS A 181 -0.22 -11.35 10.55
N LEU A 182 0.63 -10.62 9.83
CA LEU A 182 2.09 -10.72 9.96
C LEU A 182 2.62 -9.94 11.16
N PHE A 183 2.01 -8.79 11.48
CA PHE A 183 2.31 -8.05 12.70
C PHE A 183 1.15 -8.16 13.70
N GLN A 184 1.44 -8.79 14.84
CA GLN A 184 0.48 -9.00 15.94
C GLN A 184 1.15 -8.82 17.29
N GLY A 185 0.35 -8.52 18.32
CA GLY A 185 0.80 -8.46 19.71
C GLY A 185 2.02 -7.55 19.89
N ASP A 186 3.06 -8.09 20.54
CA ASP A 186 4.28 -7.35 20.89
C ASP A 186 5.02 -6.79 19.67
N GLU A 187 4.98 -7.46 18.51
CA GLU A 187 5.65 -6.96 17.31
C GLU A 187 4.99 -5.67 16.80
N LEU A 188 3.66 -5.68 16.71
CA LEU A 188 2.91 -4.50 16.29
C LEU A 188 3.07 -3.35 17.30
N LEU A 189 3.06 -3.67 18.60
CA LEU A 189 3.34 -2.69 19.66
C LEU A 189 4.73 -2.07 19.53
N ASN A 190 5.76 -2.88 19.25
CA ASN A 190 7.13 -2.38 19.06
C ASN A 190 7.21 -1.40 17.87
N ARG A 191 6.48 -1.66 16.77
CA ARG A 191 6.39 -0.72 15.63
C ARG A 191 5.73 0.59 16.02
N PHE A 192 4.66 0.54 16.83
CA PHE A 192 4.00 1.73 17.39
C PHE A 192 4.94 2.54 18.28
N TYR A 193 5.58 1.89 19.26
CA TYR A 193 6.53 2.57 20.16
C TYR A 193 7.70 3.21 19.40
N ARG A 194 8.23 2.52 18.39
CA ARG A 194 9.30 3.07 17.54
C ARG A 194 8.82 4.31 16.76
N SER A 195 7.62 4.24 16.19
CA SER A 195 7.07 5.32 15.33
C SER A 195 6.55 6.52 16.12
N MET A 196 6.19 6.31 17.39
CA MET A 196 5.76 7.34 18.34
C MET A 196 6.88 7.75 19.31
N SER A 197 8.12 7.36 19.03
CA SER A 197 9.27 7.71 19.87
C SER A 197 9.43 9.23 19.99
N VAL A 198 9.78 9.69 21.19
CA VAL A 198 10.07 11.10 21.50
C VAL A 198 11.26 11.66 20.71
N SER A 199 12.09 10.81 20.13
CA SER A 199 13.23 11.20 19.28
C SER A 199 12.84 11.60 17.86
N LEU A 200 11.58 11.36 17.46
CA LEU A 200 11.06 11.77 16.15
C LEU A 200 10.31 13.11 16.26
N PRO A 201 10.33 13.94 15.20
CA PRO A 201 9.45 15.09 15.13
C PRO A 201 7.99 14.67 15.35
N PRO A 202 7.21 15.35 16.21
CA PRO A 202 5.82 14.99 16.49
C PRO A 202 4.93 14.91 15.24
N ALA A 203 5.17 15.74 14.24
CA ALA A 203 4.50 15.69 12.95
C ALA A 203 4.74 14.36 12.20
N THR A 204 5.95 13.80 12.29
CA THR A 204 6.30 12.49 11.72
C THR A 204 5.49 11.37 12.38
N ALA A 205 5.41 11.36 13.71
CA ALA A 205 4.61 10.39 14.45
C ALA A 205 3.11 10.51 14.13
N ALA A 206 2.60 11.73 14.03
CA ALA A 206 1.21 12.01 13.68
C ALA A 206 0.88 11.55 12.24
N ALA A 207 1.77 11.80 11.27
CA ALA A 207 1.61 11.35 9.88
C ALA A 207 1.68 9.83 9.76
N TRP A 208 2.58 9.18 10.52
CA TRP A 208 2.59 7.72 10.59
C TRP A 208 1.29 7.16 11.17
N LEU A 209 0.77 7.76 12.24
CA LEU A 209 -0.49 7.37 12.84
C LEU A 209 -1.68 7.58 11.89
N GLU A 210 -1.71 8.68 11.13
CA GLU A 210 -2.70 8.90 10.05
C GLU A 210 -2.68 7.73 9.06
N GLY A 211 -1.49 7.38 8.56
CA GLY A 211 -1.31 6.27 7.64
C GLY A 211 -1.82 4.95 8.20
N PHE A 212 -1.44 4.63 9.45
CA PHE A 212 -1.84 3.38 10.10
C PHE A 212 -3.36 3.28 10.29
N LEU A 213 -4.01 4.39 10.64
CA LEU A 213 -5.45 4.41 10.90
C LEU A 213 -6.30 4.64 9.64
N LYS A 214 -5.68 4.71 8.46
CA LYS A 214 -6.40 4.98 7.22
C LYS A 214 -7.46 3.89 6.96
N GLY A 215 -8.69 4.33 6.71
CA GLY A 215 -9.83 3.47 6.40
C GLY A 215 -10.69 3.03 7.58
N SER A 216 -10.14 2.84 8.80
CA SER A 216 -10.94 2.53 9.99
C SER A 216 -10.18 2.69 11.31
N GLY A 217 -10.86 3.29 12.29
CA GLY A 217 -10.39 3.38 13.68
C GLY A 217 -10.74 2.14 14.54
N THR A 218 -11.37 1.12 13.96
CA THR A 218 -11.87 -0.05 14.70
C THR A 218 -10.74 -0.82 15.40
N ILE A 219 -9.52 -0.83 14.85
CA ILE A 219 -8.36 -1.47 15.50
C ILE A 219 -8.07 -0.87 16.89
N LEU A 220 -8.24 0.44 17.06
CA LEU A 220 -8.06 1.10 18.36
C LEU A 220 -9.18 0.79 19.35
N LEU A 221 -10.37 0.41 18.86
CA LEU A 221 -11.46 -0.03 19.72
C LEU A 221 -11.21 -1.45 20.25
N LEU A 222 -10.69 -2.33 19.39
CA LEU A 222 -10.49 -3.75 19.68
C LEU A 222 -9.18 -4.04 20.43
N ASP A 223 -8.12 -3.27 20.18
CA ASP A 223 -6.81 -3.46 20.78
C ASP A 223 -6.52 -2.38 21.83
N ASN A 224 -6.66 -2.74 23.11
CA ASN A 224 -6.42 -1.82 24.22
C ASN A 224 -4.93 -1.47 24.40
N ALA A 225 -4.02 -2.34 23.99
CA ALA A 225 -2.59 -2.05 24.09
C ALA A 225 -2.21 -0.96 23.08
N LEU A 226 -2.68 -1.07 21.83
CA LEU A 226 -2.49 -0.02 20.81
C LEU A 226 -3.14 1.30 21.21
N TRP A 227 -4.38 1.24 21.72
CA TRP A 227 -5.06 2.40 22.28
C TRP A 227 -4.21 3.09 23.35
N SER A 228 -3.65 2.33 24.28
CA SER A 228 -2.80 2.84 25.35
C SER A 228 -1.54 3.51 24.82
N VAL A 229 -0.90 2.97 23.77
CA VAL A 229 0.28 3.62 23.17
C VAL A 229 -0.08 4.98 22.58
N VAL A 230 -1.18 5.05 21.79
CA VAL A 230 -1.65 6.31 21.20
C VAL A 230 -2.03 7.31 22.29
N ASN A 231 -2.78 6.88 23.30
CA ASN A 231 -3.25 7.75 24.38
C ASN A 231 -2.08 8.28 25.21
N ASN A 232 -1.12 7.42 25.60
CA ASN A 232 0.06 7.83 26.35
C ASN A 232 0.93 8.80 25.54
N TRP A 233 1.09 8.56 24.23
CA TRP A 233 1.82 9.49 23.38
C TRP A 233 1.15 10.87 23.38
N LEU A 234 -0.16 10.94 23.18
CA LEU A 234 -0.92 12.20 23.21
C LEU A 234 -0.84 12.90 24.57
N GLU A 235 -0.94 12.17 25.69
CA GLU A 235 -0.89 12.72 27.05
C GLU A 235 0.46 13.37 27.38
N HIS A 236 1.55 12.93 26.77
CA HIS A 236 2.89 13.43 27.02
C HIS A 236 3.35 14.50 26.00
N LEU A 237 2.50 14.89 25.05
CA LEU A 237 2.82 16.00 24.13
C LEU A 237 2.72 17.35 24.84
N PRO A 238 3.72 18.23 24.73
CA PRO A 238 3.58 19.62 25.16
C PRO A 238 2.44 20.34 24.42
N ASP A 239 1.76 21.29 25.07
CA ASP A 239 0.60 22.01 24.51
C ASP A 239 0.85 22.58 23.10
N GLU A 240 2.00 23.22 22.89
CA GLU A 240 2.38 23.80 21.60
C GLU A 240 2.50 22.72 20.50
N VAL A 241 3.06 21.56 20.85
CA VAL A 241 3.23 20.42 19.95
C VAL A 241 1.89 19.76 19.67
N PHE A 242 1.05 19.61 20.69
CA PHE A 242 -0.30 19.08 20.55
C PHE A 242 -1.10 19.92 19.55
N MET A 243 -1.02 21.25 19.66
CA MET A 243 -1.69 22.16 18.72
C MET A 243 -1.17 22.02 17.28
N GLN A 244 0.09 21.66 17.07
CA GLN A 244 0.66 21.41 15.73
C GLN A 244 0.16 20.10 15.11
N VAL A 245 0.00 19.04 15.90
CA VAL A 245 -0.46 17.72 15.38
C VAL A 245 -1.98 17.58 15.33
N LEU A 246 -2.71 18.42 16.06
CA LEU A 246 -4.17 18.39 16.17
C LEU A 246 -4.92 18.45 14.83
N PRO A 247 -4.54 19.30 13.84
CA PRO A 247 -5.20 19.31 12.54
C PRO A 247 -5.13 17.96 11.84
N LEU A 248 -3.98 17.31 11.89
CA LEU A 248 -3.73 16.01 11.27
C LEU A 248 -4.56 14.92 11.94
N LEU A 249 -4.55 14.88 13.27
CA LEU A 249 -5.39 13.95 14.03
C LEU A 249 -6.87 14.17 13.71
N ARG A 250 -7.34 15.42 13.70
CA ARG A 250 -8.73 15.74 13.36
C ARG A 250 -9.10 15.22 11.97
N ARG A 251 -8.23 15.39 10.98
CA ARG A 251 -8.42 14.85 9.62
C ARG A 251 -8.53 13.32 9.66
N THR A 252 -7.59 12.63 10.30
CA THR A 252 -7.61 11.17 10.46
C THR A 252 -8.93 10.67 11.05
N PHE A 253 -9.35 11.22 12.20
CA PHE A 253 -10.59 10.80 12.87
C PHE A 253 -11.85 11.21 12.10
N ALA A 254 -11.81 12.26 11.26
CA ALA A 254 -12.96 12.71 10.47
C ALA A 254 -13.37 11.68 9.40
N HIS A 255 -12.43 10.87 8.91
CA HIS A 255 -12.71 9.79 7.97
C HIS A 255 -13.42 8.59 8.61
N PHE A 256 -13.50 8.51 9.94
CA PHE A 256 -14.19 7.41 10.62
C PHE A 256 -15.71 7.62 10.65
N SER A 257 -16.43 6.50 10.67
CA SER A 257 -17.88 6.52 10.82
C SER A 257 -18.30 7.21 12.13
N GLN A 258 -19.52 7.77 12.15
CA GLN A 258 -20.05 8.42 13.35
C GLN A 258 -20.06 7.48 14.58
N PRO A 259 -20.43 6.18 14.46
CA PRO A 259 -20.36 5.25 15.58
C PRO A 259 -18.93 5.00 16.09
N GLU A 260 -17.94 4.88 15.20
CA GLU A 260 -16.53 4.71 15.58
C GLU A 260 -16.04 5.92 16.36
N ARG A 261 -16.29 7.14 15.86
CA ARG A 261 -15.92 8.38 16.56
C ARG A 261 -16.57 8.50 17.93
N LYS A 262 -17.86 8.14 18.04
CA LYS A 262 -18.57 8.16 19.33
C LYS A 262 -17.92 7.20 20.34
N LYS A 263 -17.68 5.94 19.93
CA LYS A 263 -17.05 4.93 20.80
C LYS A 263 -15.63 5.30 21.20
N LEU A 264 -14.82 5.81 20.27
CA LEU A 264 -13.46 6.28 20.55
C LEU A 264 -13.49 7.48 21.52
N GLY A 265 -14.42 8.42 21.33
CA GLY A 265 -14.61 9.54 22.24
C GLY A 265 -15.07 9.12 23.62
N GLU A 266 -15.97 8.13 23.73
CA GLU A 266 -16.35 7.52 25.01
C GLU A 266 -15.14 6.85 25.67
N LYS A 267 -14.35 6.07 24.91
CA LYS A 267 -13.12 5.42 25.40
C LYS A 267 -12.10 6.44 25.92
N ALA A 268 -11.95 7.58 25.24
CA ALA A 268 -11.08 8.67 25.69
C ALA A 268 -11.58 9.35 26.97
N LYS A 269 -12.90 9.58 27.10
CA LYS A 269 -13.48 10.25 28.29
C LYS A 269 -13.32 9.46 29.57
N HIS A 270 -13.41 8.14 29.50
CA HIS A 270 -13.37 7.31 30.69
C HIS A 270 -11.94 7.05 31.17
N GLY A 271 -10.93 7.30 30.31
CA GLY A 271 -9.56 6.85 30.52
C GLY A 271 -9.50 5.32 30.56
N ASP A 272 -8.40 4.71 30.13
CA ASP A 272 -8.28 3.27 30.32
C ASP A 272 -8.06 2.99 31.82
N THR A 273 -9.03 2.36 32.49
CA THR A 273 -8.85 1.76 33.81
C THR A 273 -8.08 0.42 33.75
N GLY A 274 -7.62 0.00 32.56
CA GLY A 274 -7.01 -1.30 32.33
C GLY A 274 -5.58 -1.22 31.82
N ILE A 275 -4.65 -1.69 32.67
CA ILE A 275 -3.22 -1.90 32.40
C ILE A 275 -2.47 -0.58 32.24
N LYS A 276 -2.07 0.01 33.39
CA LYS A 276 -0.78 0.71 33.47
C LYS A 276 0.18 -0.14 32.65
N ALA A 277 0.70 0.41 31.55
CA ALA A 277 1.81 -0.21 30.84
C ALA A 277 2.71 -0.79 31.93
N LYS A 278 3.00 -2.08 31.86
CA LYS A 278 4.17 -2.59 32.56
C LYS A 278 5.25 -1.66 32.05
N ARG A 279 5.60 -0.64 32.84
CA ARG A 279 6.89 0.00 32.76
C ARG A 279 7.78 -1.22 32.73
N THR A 280 8.34 -1.57 31.57
CA THR A 280 9.65 -2.17 31.56
C THR A 280 10.40 -1.26 32.51
N ALA A 281 10.65 -1.80 33.71
CA ALA A 281 11.24 -1.01 34.75
C ALA A 281 12.43 -0.33 34.09
N ASN A 282 12.50 1.00 34.17
CA ASN A 282 13.72 1.74 33.86
C ASN A 282 14.85 1.37 34.86
N GLY A 283 14.89 0.13 35.33
CA GLY A 283 16.10 -0.50 35.80
C GLY A 283 16.80 -1.01 34.56
N ILE A 284 17.87 -0.33 34.17
CA ILE A 284 18.91 -0.97 33.37
C ILE A 284 19.17 -2.32 34.04
N ASP A 285 18.97 -3.41 33.31
CA ASP A 285 19.38 -4.74 33.77
C ASP A 285 20.91 -4.70 33.82
N THR A 286 21.44 -4.35 34.99
CA THR A 286 22.87 -4.15 35.20
C THR A 286 23.64 -5.42 34.93
N SER A 287 23.05 -6.59 35.18
CA SER A 287 23.64 -7.89 34.84
C SER A 287 23.80 -8.06 33.33
N ARG A 288 22.75 -7.74 32.56
CA ARG A 288 22.78 -7.81 31.10
C ARG A 288 23.63 -6.69 30.47
N ALA A 289 23.66 -5.50 31.06
CA ALA A 289 24.47 -4.37 30.61
C ALA A 289 25.98 -4.65 30.81
N VAL A 290 26.36 -5.29 31.93
CA VAL A 290 27.75 -5.69 32.21
C VAL A 290 28.27 -6.69 31.16
N GLN A 291 27.42 -7.56 30.61
CA GLN A 291 27.82 -8.49 29.54
C GLN A 291 28.21 -7.77 28.23
N GLY A 292 27.72 -6.56 27.99
CA GLY A 292 28.09 -5.75 26.82
C GLY A 292 29.40 -4.97 26.98
N ILE A 293 29.84 -4.72 28.21
CA ILE A 293 31.04 -3.92 28.52
C ILE A 293 32.31 -4.50 27.87
N PRO A 294 32.58 -5.81 27.89
CA PRO A 294 33.76 -6.38 27.22
C PRO A 294 33.82 -6.09 25.72
N ILE A 295 32.67 -6.11 25.03
CA ILE A 295 32.61 -5.86 23.58
C ILE A 295 32.88 -4.39 23.28
N VAL A 296 32.28 -3.49 24.06
CA VAL A 296 32.48 -2.04 23.93
C VAL A 296 33.93 -1.66 24.26
N MET A 297 34.50 -2.21 25.33
CA MET A 297 35.92 -2.00 25.68
C MET A 297 36.86 -2.50 24.58
N LYS A 298 36.54 -3.62 23.93
CA LYS A 298 37.31 -4.15 22.80
C LYS A 298 37.20 -3.25 21.56
N LEU A 299 36.03 -2.65 21.33
CA LEU A 299 35.81 -1.70 20.23
C LEU A 299 36.60 -0.38 20.42
N PHE A 300 36.74 0.05 21.67
CA PHE A 300 37.49 1.26 22.05
C PHE A 300 38.94 0.96 22.48
N ASN A 301 39.43 -0.26 22.24
CA ASN A 301 40.80 -0.70 22.52
C ASN A 301 41.25 -0.52 24.00
N TYR A 302 40.32 -0.64 24.94
CA TYR A 302 40.59 -0.61 26.38
C TYR A 302 40.94 -2.01 26.93
N PRO A 303 41.94 -2.14 27.82
CA PRO A 303 42.32 -3.43 28.41
C PRO A 303 41.26 -3.92 29.42
N ILE A 304 40.74 -5.12 29.20
CA ILE A 304 39.78 -5.76 30.10
C ILE A 304 40.57 -6.38 31.27
N GLN A 305 40.51 -5.80 32.47
CA GLN A 305 41.02 -6.45 33.68
C GLN A 305 39.96 -7.41 34.23
N THR A 306 40.17 -8.71 34.06
CA THR A 306 39.41 -9.75 34.76
C THR A 306 39.84 -9.81 36.22
N GLN A 307 39.02 -9.34 37.15
CA GLN A 307 39.15 -9.70 38.56
C GLN A 307 38.45 -11.05 38.79
N GLY A 308 39.14 -11.96 39.49
CA GLY A 308 38.64 -13.29 39.86
C GLY A 308 37.71 -13.28 41.05
#